data_AF-A0A1H8NYN5-F1
#
_entry.id   AF-A0A1H8NYN5-F1
#
_cell.length_a   1.000
_cell.length_b   1.000
_cell.length_c   1.000
_cell.angle_alpha   90.00
_cell.angle_beta   90.00
_cell.angle_gamma   90.00
#
_symmetry.space_group_name_H-M   'P 1'
#
loop_
_entity.id
_entity.type
_entity.pdbx_description
1 polymer ?
#
loop_
_entity_poly.entity_id
_entity_poly.type
_entity_poly.pdbx_seq_one_letter_code
_entity_poly.pdbx_strand_id
1 'polypeptide(L)'
;MNKKLHLAGIFILALTLLGTIGGTAAHEAYGAPLFKPASDGILNYSPLTAYIPINGRNVALQLGMTKGEIDLLLGKPQVIKTLSGDYYRYGEDITIGYVGTRAAMIDPGMEGALRKRVKPGQSWEQAAALLGEPTLVAGSDRIYRYQANSYLFKQLRTAKELAAAVGRSDVYEVIVSLNAFGEISSEVMFGVSYKRDVIRAIQLANSTDGLPHSHAPFVLDDLAVIDELGRTVRLGMEMADVDKLLGSHESYTMSLPIHEYDSMSVYYRGTKAVGIKPREDPAHLFRTPRGITMQSSAAILERLYGKPTAADPSSWTYYFKRKGSELQLLTEFPIMPDPDRAPYDYGISVILSDGPSPVITFLLIGDAAFLREMK
;
A
#
# COMPACT_ATOMS: atom_id res chain seq x y z
N MET A 1 63.88 -10.45 -36.71
CA MET A 1 63.23 -10.81 -37.98
C MET A 1 62.25 -11.95 -37.70
N ASN A 2 60.97 -11.72 -37.98
CA ASN A 2 59.87 -12.67 -38.18
C ASN A 2 59.46 -13.73 -37.12
N LYS A 3 58.28 -13.45 -36.54
CA LYS A 3 57.06 -14.29 -36.42
C LYS A 3 57.24 -15.77 -36.01
N LYS A 4 57.03 -16.04 -34.71
CA LYS A 4 56.12 -17.08 -34.14
C LYS A 4 56.48 -17.32 -32.66
N LEU A 5 55.81 -16.58 -31.76
CA LEU A 5 55.79 -16.86 -30.32
C LEU A 5 54.42 -16.43 -29.77
N HIS A 6 53.37 -17.05 -30.32
CA HIS A 6 52.01 -17.04 -29.77
C HIS A 6 51.71 -18.47 -29.34
N LEU A 7 52.11 -18.87 -28.13
CA LEU A 7 51.66 -20.05 -27.37
C LEU A 7 52.53 -20.21 -26.11
N ALA A 8 52.39 -19.30 -25.14
CA ALA A 8 53.12 -19.38 -23.86
C ALA A 8 52.37 -18.75 -22.67
N GLY A 9 51.03 -18.78 -22.67
CA GLY A 9 50.24 -18.13 -21.62
C GLY A 9 48.89 -18.77 -21.31
N ILE A 10 48.75 -20.09 -21.47
CA ILE A 10 47.48 -20.81 -21.21
C ILE A 10 47.65 -22.03 -20.29
N PHE A 11 48.86 -22.37 -19.81
CA PHE A 11 49.07 -23.59 -19.00
C PHE A 11 49.53 -23.37 -17.54
N ILE A 12 49.49 -22.14 -17.03
CA ILE A 12 49.71 -21.82 -15.60
C ILE A 12 48.50 -21.05 -15.04
N LEU A 13 47.30 -21.56 -15.32
CA LEU A 13 46.05 -21.13 -14.67
C LEU A 13 45.15 -22.33 -14.29
N ALA A 14 45.70 -23.55 -14.38
CA ALA A 14 44.92 -24.79 -14.27
C ALA A 14 45.22 -25.64 -13.02
N LEU A 15 46.11 -25.22 -12.10
CA LEU A 15 46.47 -26.06 -10.94
C LEU A 15 46.95 -25.32 -9.68
N THR A 16 46.59 -24.04 -9.52
CA THR A 16 46.80 -23.26 -8.28
C THR A 16 45.53 -22.55 -7.80
N LEU A 17 44.38 -23.22 -7.97
CA LEU A 17 43.10 -22.83 -7.33
C LEU A 17 42.35 -24.09 -6.83
N LEU A 18 43.10 -25.06 -6.34
CA LEU A 18 42.61 -26.21 -5.57
C LEU A 18 43.47 -26.34 -4.32
N GLY A 19 42.90 -25.90 -3.18
CA GLY A 19 43.40 -26.19 -1.85
C GLY A 19 43.96 -25.00 -1.09
N THR A 20 43.09 -24.16 -0.49
CA THR A 20 42.88 -24.12 0.97
C THR A 20 42.03 -22.90 1.39
N ILE A 21 41.02 -23.18 2.22
CA ILE A 21 40.23 -22.26 3.05
C ILE A 21 39.17 -21.41 2.33
N GLY A 22 37.91 -21.84 2.45
CA GLY A 22 36.71 -21.09 2.07
C GLY A 22 35.47 -21.91 2.43
N GLY A 23 35.16 -21.99 3.72
CA GLY A 23 34.17 -22.89 4.30
C GLY A 23 32.75 -22.79 3.71
N THR A 24 32.16 -23.96 3.49
CA THR A 24 30.82 -24.36 3.97
C THR A 24 29.62 -23.39 3.87
N ALA A 25 29.60 -22.40 2.97
CA ALA A 25 28.43 -21.53 2.77
C ALA A 25 27.67 -21.79 1.45
N ALA A 26 28.26 -22.53 0.51
CA ALA A 26 27.69 -22.72 -0.83
C ALA A 26 26.85 -24.00 -1.01
N HIS A 27 26.65 -24.80 0.04
CA HIS A 27 25.86 -26.05 -0.04
C HIS A 27 24.62 -26.08 0.87
N GLU A 28 24.36 -25.05 1.69
CA GLU A 28 23.12 -24.94 2.47
C GLU A 28 21.99 -24.17 1.76
N ALA A 29 22.24 -23.65 0.56
CA ALA A 29 21.21 -22.95 -0.24
C ALA A 29 20.33 -23.89 -1.09
N TYR A 30 20.57 -25.21 -1.05
CA TYR A 30 19.73 -26.22 -1.71
C TYR A 30 18.94 -27.02 -0.69
N GLY A 31 17.74 -26.52 -0.39
CA GLY A 31 16.72 -27.21 0.40
C GLY A 31 17.04 -27.31 1.89
N ALA A 32 16.76 -26.24 2.65
CA ALA A 32 16.68 -26.41 4.11
C ALA A 32 15.45 -27.28 4.43
N PRO A 33 15.60 -28.37 5.20
CA PRO A 33 14.47 -29.18 5.62
C PRO A 33 13.53 -28.32 6.48
N LEU A 34 12.22 -28.38 6.19
CA LEU A 34 11.22 -27.84 7.11
C LEU A 34 11.36 -28.55 8.46
N PHE A 35 11.31 -27.78 9.55
CA PHE A 35 10.88 -28.37 10.81
C PHE A 35 9.45 -28.86 10.58
N LYS A 36 9.18 -30.10 11.01
CA LYS A 36 7.89 -30.79 10.91
C LYS A 36 6.75 -29.76 11.08
N PRO A 37 5.78 -29.69 10.15
CA PRO A 37 4.66 -28.77 10.31
C PRO A 37 4.08 -28.96 11.70
N ALA A 38 3.86 -27.87 12.43
CA ALA A 38 2.81 -27.92 13.43
C ALA A 38 1.57 -28.43 12.68
N SER A 39 0.92 -29.45 13.25
CA SER A 39 -0.42 -29.85 12.82
C SER A 39 -1.22 -28.58 12.52
N ASP A 40 -1.73 -28.45 11.29
CA ASP A 40 -2.62 -27.39 10.78
C ASP A 40 -2.07 -26.43 9.70
N GLY A 41 -0.88 -26.70 9.14
CA GLY A 41 -0.46 -26.12 7.85
C GLY A 41 0.29 -24.78 7.93
N ILE A 42 1.02 -24.58 9.03
CA ILE A 42 2.02 -23.52 9.19
C ILE A 42 3.31 -23.90 8.44
N LEU A 43 3.81 -23.02 7.56
CA LEU A 43 5.02 -23.26 6.75
C LEU A 43 6.26 -22.75 7.49
N ASN A 44 6.97 -23.64 8.19
CA ASN A 44 8.14 -23.27 8.99
C ASN A 44 9.44 -23.22 8.15
N TYR A 45 9.62 -22.12 7.41
CA TYR A 45 10.82 -21.87 6.59
C TYR A 45 11.45 -20.51 6.96
N SER A 46 12.70 -20.52 7.42
CA SER A 46 13.40 -19.34 7.95
C SER A 46 13.37 -18.11 7.01
N PRO A 47 13.53 -18.26 5.68
CA PRO A 47 13.39 -17.13 4.75
C PRO A 47 11.96 -16.57 4.57
N LEU A 48 10.92 -17.31 4.96
CA LEU A 48 9.51 -16.88 4.94
C LEU A 48 8.97 -16.70 6.37
N THR A 49 9.85 -16.37 7.30
CA THR A 49 9.52 -16.10 8.70
C THR A 49 10.00 -14.69 9.07
N ALA A 50 9.06 -13.86 9.50
CA ALA A 50 9.35 -12.59 10.16
C ALA A 50 9.54 -12.82 11.65
N TYR A 51 10.49 -12.11 12.23
CA TYR A 51 10.71 -12.07 13.67
C TYR A 51 10.48 -10.66 14.17
N ILE A 52 9.59 -10.52 15.15
CA ILE A 52 9.16 -9.22 15.65
C ILE A 52 9.49 -9.14 17.13
N PRO A 53 10.28 -8.13 17.57
CA PRO A 53 10.58 -7.91 18.97
C PRO A 53 9.37 -7.28 19.66
N ILE A 54 8.75 -7.99 20.60
CA ILE A 54 7.62 -7.51 21.40
C ILE A 54 7.87 -7.85 22.87
N ASN A 55 7.82 -6.84 23.73
CA ASN A 55 7.95 -6.98 25.19
C ASN A 55 9.17 -7.82 25.62
N GLY A 56 10.31 -7.61 24.97
CA GLY A 56 11.56 -8.33 25.25
C GLY A 56 11.61 -9.79 24.74
N ARG A 57 10.66 -10.22 23.91
CA ARG A 57 10.65 -11.53 23.25
C ARG A 57 10.57 -11.36 21.73
N ASN A 58 11.14 -12.31 20.98
CA ASN A 58 10.96 -12.37 19.54
C ASN A 58 9.81 -13.31 19.19
N VAL A 59 8.73 -12.74 18.65
CA VAL A 59 7.61 -13.47 18.06
C VAL A 59 7.98 -13.87 16.63
N ALA A 60 7.67 -15.09 16.22
CA ALA A 60 7.84 -15.54 14.84
C ALA A 60 6.48 -15.53 14.13
N LEU A 61 6.40 -14.82 13.01
CA LEU A 61 5.23 -14.81 12.13
C LEU A 61 5.54 -15.48 10.80
N GLN A 62 4.60 -16.27 10.30
CA GLN A 62 4.75 -17.08 9.10
C GLN A 62 3.50 -16.99 8.23
N LEU A 63 3.71 -17.03 6.92
CA LEU A 63 2.59 -17.17 5.97
C LEU A 63 1.83 -18.48 6.25
N GLY A 64 0.51 -18.42 6.14
CA GLY A 64 -0.39 -19.52 6.44
C GLY A 64 -0.92 -19.57 7.87
N MET A 65 -0.31 -18.83 8.82
CA MET A 65 -0.85 -18.68 10.18
C MET A 65 -2.25 -18.09 10.14
N THR A 66 -3.13 -18.59 11.00
CA THR A 66 -4.48 -18.08 11.13
C THR A 66 -4.51 -16.72 11.83
N LYS A 67 -5.55 -15.93 11.59
CA LYS A 67 -5.75 -14.65 12.30
C LYS A 67 -5.73 -14.84 13.83
N GLY A 68 -6.37 -15.88 14.35
CA GLY A 68 -6.39 -16.14 15.79
C GLY A 68 -5.01 -16.43 16.39
N GLU A 69 -4.15 -17.13 15.65
CA GLU A 69 -2.76 -17.37 16.08
C GLU A 69 -1.93 -16.08 16.09
N ILE A 70 -2.12 -15.21 15.10
CA ILE A 70 -1.43 -13.92 15.04
C ILE A 70 -1.97 -12.98 16.14
N ASP A 71 -3.29 -12.91 16.33
CA ASP A 71 -3.92 -12.12 17.39
C ASP A 71 -3.42 -12.52 18.79
N LEU A 72 -3.20 -13.82 19.03
CA LEU A 72 -2.65 -14.32 20.29
C LEU A 72 -1.23 -13.79 20.56
N LEU A 73 -0.44 -13.64 19.51
CA LEU A 73 0.97 -13.24 19.60
C LEU A 73 1.17 -11.73 19.64
N LEU A 74 0.37 -11.00 18.85
CA LEU A 74 0.53 -9.55 18.64
C LEU A 74 -0.53 -8.71 19.34
N GLY A 75 -1.60 -9.33 19.85
CA GLY A 75 -2.75 -8.62 20.41
C GLY A 75 -3.80 -8.31 19.34
N LYS A 76 -4.63 -7.28 19.58
CA LYS A 76 -5.72 -6.93 18.68
C LYS A 76 -5.23 -5.97 17.59
N PRO A 77 -5.53 -6.25 16.31
CA PRO A 77 -5.18 -5.32 15.24
C PRO A 77 -6.19 -4.18 15.11
N GLN A 78 -5.72 -3.07 14.55
CA GLN A 78 -6.56 -2.14 13.81
C GLN A 78 -6.85 -2.73 12.42
N VAL A 79 -8.11 -2.67 11.98
CA VAL A 79 -8.49 -3.05 10.62
C VAL A 79 -8.38 -1.82 9.72
N ILE A 80 -7.68 -1.95 8.60
CA ILE A 80 -7.55 -0.93 7.56
C ILE A 80 -8.30 -1.40 6.33
N LYS A 81 -9.29 -0.63 5.89
CA LYS A 81 -10.12 -0.94 4.72
C LYS A 81 -9.51 -0.33 3.46
N THR A 82 -9.39 -1.13 2.41
CA THR A 82 -8.90 -0.68 1.10
C THR A 82 -9.78 -1.20 -0.04
N LEU A 83 -9.57 -0.69 -1.27
CA LEU A 83 -10.24 -1.24 -2.45
C LEU A 83 -9.83 -2.70 -2.76
N SER A 84 -8.67 -3.11 -2.27
CA SER A 84 -8.07 -4.41 -2.57
C SER A 84 -8.42 -5.50 -1.56
N GLY A 85 -9.02 -5.12 -0.42
CA GLY A 85 -9.26 -5.98 0.72
C GLY A 85 -8.86 -5.32 2.04
N ASP A 86 -9.10 -6.04 3.12
CA ASP A 86 -8.76 -5.57 4.47
C ASP A 86 -7.31 -5.92 4.81
N TYR A 87 -6.61 -4.96 5.39
CA TYR A 87 -5.32 -5.18 6.06
C TYR A 87 -5.51 -5.05 7.57
N TYR A 88 -4.64 -5.72 8.32
CA TYR A 88 -4.70 -5.75 9.78
C TYR A 88 -3.37 -5.28 10.31
N ARG A 89 -3.38 -4.09 10.91
CA ARG A 89 -2.21 -3.47 11.50
C ARG A 89 -2.14 -3.77 12.99
N TYR A 90 -1.01 -4.30 13.45
CA TYR A 90 -0.73 -4.61 14.84
C TYR A 90 0.36 -3.67 15.34
N GLY A 91 0.13 -3.00 16.46
CA GLY A 91 1.02 -1.93 16.91
C GLY A 91 1.06 -0.77 15.90
N GLU A 92 2.24 -0.20 15.68
CA GLU A 92 2.40 1.00 14.85
C GLU A 92 2.56 0.69 13.36
N ASP A 93 3.19 -0.43 12.99
CA ASP A 93 3.66 -0.65 11.61
C ASP A 93 3.57 -2.10 11.09
N ILE A 94 3.29 -3.09 11.93
CA ILE A 94 3.20 -4.50 11.49
C ILE A 94 1.89 -4.71 10.74
N THR A 95 1.94 -5.05 9.46
CA THR A 95 0.74 -5.20 8.62
C THR A 95 0.59 -6.61 8.09
N ILE A 96 -0.60 -7.19 8.25
CA ILE A 96 -0.93 -8.55 7.80
C ILE A 96 -2.11 -8.50 6.83
N GLY A 97 -1.95 -9.13 5.66
CA GLY A 97 -3.03 -9.41 4.72
C GLY A 97 -3.45 -10.87 4.81
N TYR A 98 -4.76 -11.14 4.74
CA TYR A 98 -5.32 -12.49 4.87
C TYR A 98 -6.05 -12.93 3.60
N VAL A 99 -5.98 -14.23 3.30
CA VAL A 99 -6.88 -14.92 2.37
C VAL A 99 -7.72 -15.90 3.18
N GLY A 100 -9.03 -15.67 3.22
CA GLY A 100 -9.89 -16.34 4.20
C GLY A 100 -9.41 -16.03 5.61
N THR A 101 -9.04 -17.06 6.38
CA THR A 101 -8.55 -16.90 7.76
C THR A 101 -7.04 -16.94 7.90
N ARG A 102 -6.28 -17.07 6.80
CA ARG A 102 -4.83 -17.34 6.83
C ARG A 102 -4.01 -16.19 6.27
N ALA A 103 -2.90 -15.87 6.95
CA ALA A 103 -1.97 -14.82 6.55
C ALA A 103 -1.37 -15.17 5.18
N ALA A 104 -1.51 -14.25 4.24
CA ALA A 104 -1.02 -14.36 2.88
C ALA A 104 -0.08 -13.21 2.50
N MET A 105 0.00 -12.18 3.35
CA MET A 105 1.00 -11.13 3.31
C MET A 105 1.39 -10.76 4.74
N ILE A 106 2.69 -10.52 4.94
CA ILE A 106 3.27 -10.07 6.21
C ILE A 106 4.28 -8.99 5.86
N ASP A 107 4.02 -7.78 6.33
CA ASP A 107 4.98 -6.70 6.50
C ASP A 107 5.31 -6.64 7.99
N PRO A 108 6.55 -6.94 8.40
CA PRO A 108 6.94 -7.02 9.79
C PRO A 108 7.23 -5.66 10.43
N GLY A 109 7.10 -4.55 9.67
CA GLY A 109 7.41 -3.22 10.16
C GLY A 109 8.91 -2.93 10.30
N MET A 110 9.23 -1.75 10.83
CA MET A 110 10.58 -1.19 10.96
C MET A 110 11.45 -1.95 11.97
N GLU A 111 10.85 -2.50 13.01
CA GLU A 111 11.54 -3.30 14.03
C GLU A 111 11.57 -4.79 13.69
N GLY A 112 10.85 -5.18 12.63
CA GLY A 112 10.81 -6.53 12.11
C GLY A 112 12.15 -6.99 11.53
N ALA A 113 12.39 -8.29 11.57
CA ALA A 113 13.57 -8.88 10.94
C ALA A 113 13.25 -10.18 10.19
N LEU A 114 13.75 -10.29 8.96
CA LEU A 114 13.84 -11.56 8.25
C LEU A 114 14.99 -12.40 8.79
N ARG A 115 14.76 -13.72 8.91
CA ARG A 115 15.77 -14.69 9.40
C ARG A 115 16.44 -14.29 10.74
N LYS A 116 15.75 -13.50 11.58
CA LYS A 116 16.25 -12.90 12.84
C LYS A 116 17.43 -11.92 12.70
N ARG A 117 17.88 -11.62 11.48
CA ARG A 117 19.16 -10.92 11.26
C ARG A 117 19.12 -9.80 10.26
N VAL A 118 18.24 -9.90 9.26
CA VAL A 118 18.08 -8.90 8.21
C VAL A 118 16.94 -8.00 8.60
N LYS A 119 17.20 -6.69 8.73
CA LYS A 119 16.21 -5.72 9.20
C LYS A 119 16.39 -4.35 8.52
N PRO A 120 15.38 -3.47 8.59
CA PRO A 120 15.50 -2.10 8.11
C PRO A 120 16.69 -1.34 8.71
N GLY A 121 17.27 -0.46 7.90
CA GLY A 121 18.48 0.33 8.20
C GLY A 121 19.82 -0.39 7.97
N GLN A 122 19.83 -1.69 7.68
CA GLN A 122 21.07 -2.39 7.32
C GLN A 122 21.47 -2.13 5.87
N SER A 123 22.77 -2.11 5.58
CA SER A 123 23.24 -1.99 4.19
C SER A 123 22.92 -3.26 3.39
N TRP A 124 22.67 -3.08 2.08
CA TRP A 124 22.42 -4.22 1.21
C TRP A 124 23.58 -5.23 1.20
N GLU A 125 24.83 -4.78 1.30
CA GLU A 125 26.00 -5.67 1.33
C GLU A 125 25.94 -6.65 2.51
N GLN A 126 25.60 -6.15 3.71
CA GLN A 126 25.45 -6.97 4.91
C GLN A 126 24.28 -7.95 4.79
N ALA A 127 23.15 -7.48 4.24
CA ALA A 127 21.97 -8.31 4.05
C ALA A 127 22.18 -9.39 2.99
N ALA A 128 22.84 -9.07 1.87
CA ALA A 128 23.12 -9.99 0.78
C ALA A 128 24.01 -11.16 1.23
N ALA A 129 24.97 -10.91 2.13
CA ALA A 129 25.78 -11.97 2.74
C ALA A 129 24.94 -13.00 3.53
N LEU A 130 23.79 -12.59 4.07
CA LEU A 130 22.88 -13.45 4.85
C LEU A 130 21.76 -14.07 4.00
N LEU A 131 21.27 -13.35 3.01
CA LEU A 131 20.15 -13.77 2.17
C LEU A 131 20.60 -14.58 0.94
N GLY A 132 21.81 -14.33 0.46
CA GLY A 132 22.31 -14.77 -0.84
C GLY A 132 21.72 -13.94 -1.99
N GLU A 133 22.04 -14.34 -3.22
CA GLU A 133 21.59 -13.63 -4.42
C GLU A 133 20.06 -13.69 -4.61
N PRO A 134 19.41 -12.55 -4.93
CA PRO A 134 17.98 -12.50 -5.21
C PRO A 134 17.62 -13.27 -6.48
N THR A 135 16.33 -13.57 -6.62
CA THR A 135 15.79 -14.16 -7.85
C THR A 135 15.67 -13.13 -8.97
N LEU A 136 15.26 -11.90 -8.64
CA LEU A 136 15.11 -10.78 -9.57
C LEU A 136 15.55 -9.47 -8.89
N VAL A 137 15.97 -8.52 -9.71
CA VAL A 137 16.23 -7.13 -9.31
C VAL A 137 15.33 -6.23 -10.14
N ALA A 138 14.54 -5.38 -9.49
CA ALA A 138 13.63 -4.44 -10.13
C ALA A 138 13.81 -3.05 -9.50
N GLY A 139 14.61 -2.19 -10.13
CA GLY A 139 14.99 -0.91 -9.52
C GLY A 139 15.74 -1.12 -8.19
N SER A 140 15.23 -0.52 -7.11
CA SER A 140 15.75 -0.69 -5.75
C SER A 140 15.32 -2.00 -5.08
N ASP A 141 14.39 -2.76 -5.66
CA ASP A 141 13.88 -3.98 -5.04
C ASP A 141 14.77 -5.20 -5.32
N ARG A 142 14.92 -6.03 -4.30
CA ARG A 142 15.60 -7.33 -4.33
C ARG A 142 14.57 -8.40 -4.04
N ILE A 143 14.21 -9.16 -5.06
CA ILE A 143 13.04 -10.04 -5.03
C ILE A 143 13.51 -11.49 -4.98
N TYR A 144 13.10 -12.22 -3.94
CA TYR A 144 13.34 -13.65 -3.78
C TYR A 144 12.05 -14.41 -4.02
N ARG A 145 12.04 -15.36 -4.97
CA ARG A 145 10.87 -16.21 -5.23
C ARG A 145 11.14 -17.63 -4.82
N TYR A 146 10.25 -18.17 -4.00
CA TYR A 146 10.33 -19.52 -3.48
C TYR A 146 9.10 -20.31 -3.91
N GLN A 147 9.31 -21.56 -4.31
CA GLN A 147 8.23 -22.52 -4.53
C GLN A 147 8.23 -23.55 -3.40
N ALA A 148 7.08 -23.75 -2.78
CA ALA A 148 6.85 -24.83 -1.83
C ALA A 148 6.57 -26.15 -2.57
N ASN A 149 7.31 -27.20 -2.23
CA ASN A 149 7.12 -28.54 -2.77
C ASN A 149 7.03 -29.55 -1.63
N SER A 150 5.79 -29.83 -1.19
CA SER A 150 5.36 -30.72 -0.10
C SER A 150 6.06 -30.52 1.26
N TYR A 151 7.40 -30.41 1.33
CA TYR A 151 8.15 -30.13 2.55
C TYR A 151 9.49 -29.38 2.31
N LEU A 152 9.70 -28.80 1.14
CA LEU A 152 10.92 -28.05 0.82
C LEU A 152 10.56 -26.76 0.09
N PHE A 153 11.33 -25.71 0.35
CA PHE A 153 11.30 -24.50 -0.46
C PHE A 153 12.48 -24.48 -1.40
N LYS A 154 12.18 -24.31 -2.69
CA LYS A 154 13.19 -24.10 -3.72
C LYS A 154 13.12 -22.64 -4.16
N GLN A 155 14.25 -21.93 -4.07
CA GLN A 155 14.34 -20.63 -4.71
C GLN A 155 14.34 -20.83 -6.23
N LEU A 156 13.44 -20.13 -6.91
CA LEU A 156 13.39 -20.11 -8.37
C LEU A 156 14.50 -19.18 -8.86
N ARG A 157 15.30 -19.61 -9.82
CA ARG A 157 16.47 -18.83 -10.30
C ARG A 157 16.52 -18.67 -11.82
N THR A 158 15.85 -19.54 -12.56
CA THR A 158 15.89 -19.52 -14.03
C THR A 158 14.60 -18.94 -14.62
N ALA A 159 14.69 -18.36 -15.82
CA ALA A 159 13.52 -17.87 -16.54
C ALA A 159 12.47 -18.97 -16.78
N LYS A 160 12.90 -20.20 -17.03
CA LYS A 160 12.02 -21.37 -17.21
C LYS A 160 11.25 -21.69 -15.92
N GLU A 161 11.91 -21.68 -14.77
CA GLU A 161 11.28 -21.88 -13.47
C GLU A 161 10.27 -20.78 -13.15
N LEU A 162 10.62 -19.53 -13.43
CA LEU A 162 9.73 -18.39 -13.22
C LEU A 162 8.50 -18.43 -14.12
N ALA A 163 8.67 -18.79 -15.40
CA ALA A 163 7.56 -18.97 -16.32
C ALA A 163 6.61 -20.10 -15.88
N ALA A 164 7.17 -21.22 -15.42
CA ALA A 164 6.38 -22.35 -14.91
C ALA A 164 5.68 -22.05 -13.57
N ALA A 165 6.13 -21.01 -12.84
CA ALA A 165 5.58 -20.60 -11.57
C ALA A 165 4.38 -19.64 -11.69
N VAL A 166 4.12 -19.10 -12.89
CA VAL A 166 3.04 -18.14 -13.12
C VAL A 166 1.70 -18.76 -12.74
N GLY A 167 0.93 -18.05 -11.91
CA GLY A 167 -0.43 -18.42 -11.53
C GLY A 167 -0.54 -19.43 -10.39
N ARG A 168 0.56 -20.05 -9.97
CA ARG A 168 0.54 -21.07 -8.92
C ARG A 168 0.38 -20.46 -7.52
N SER A 169 -0.30 -21.18 -6.64
CA SER A 169 -0.56 -20.79 -5.24
C SER A 169 0.53 -21.24 -4.26
N ASP A 170 1.42 -22.14 -4.67
CA ASP A 170 2.55 -22.65 -3.88
C ASP A 170 3.81 -21.78 -4.03
N VAL A 171 3.68 -20.59 -4.61
CA VAL A 171 4.80 -19.68 -4.87
C VAL A 171 4.68 -18.47 -3.96
N TYR A 172 5.81 -18.11 -3.36
CA TYR A 172 5.95 -17.07 -2.37
C TYR A 172 7.06 -16.11 -2.80
N GLU A 173 6.93 -14.87 -2.39
CA GLU A 173 7.89 -13.82 -2.72
C GLU A 173 8.24 -13.04 -1.45
N VAL A 174 9.52 -12.74 -1.33
CA VAL A 174 10.07 -11.83 -0.33
C VAL A 174 10.69 -10.68 -1.09
N ILE A 175 10.19 -9.47 -0.85
CA ILE A 175 10.74 -8.24 -1.39
C ILE A 175 11.55 -7.58 -0.28
N VAL A 176 12.80 -7.26 -0.57
CA VAL A 176 13.63 -6.37 0.24
C VAL A 176 13.83 -5.10 -0.57
N SER A 177 13.25 -4.00 -0.11
CA SER A 177 13.33 -2.71 -0.79
C SER A 177 14.46 -1.87 -0.20
N LEU A 178 15.18 -1.15 -1.07
CA LEU A 178 16.28 -0.29 -0.66
C LEU A 178 15.91 1.19 -0.76
N ASN A 179 16.38 1.99 0.20
CA ASN A 179 16.34 3.45 0.13
C ASN A 179 17.40 4.00 -0.85
N ALA A 180 17.44 5.33 -1.02
CA ALA A 180 18.39 6.00 -1.90
C ALA A 180 19.87 5.82 -1.49
N PHE A 181 20.13 5.42 -0.23
CA PHE A 181 21.47 5.16 0.30
C PHE A 181 21.88 3.68 0.18
N GLY A 182 21.03 2.82 -0.40
CA GLY A 182 21.30 1.39 -0.54
C GLY A 182 21.13 0.59 0.76
N GLU A 183 20.43 1.15 1.74
CA GLU A 183 20.05 0.49 2.97
C GLU A 183 18.63 -0.07 2.85
N ILE A 184 18.32 -1.12 3.61
CA ILE A 184 16.98 -1.71 3.63
C ILE A 184 15.99 -0.69 4.20
N SER A 185 14.95 -0.38 3.42
CA SER A 185 13.83 0.45 3.88
C SER A 185 12.65 -0.37 4.37
N SER A 186 12.43 -1.56 3.80
CA SER A 186 11.36 -2.46 4.19
C SER A 186 11.58 -3.87 3.66
N GLU A 187 10.92 -4.83 4.30
CA GLU A 187 10.83 -6.20 3.83
C GLU A 187 9.39 -6.68 3.86
N VAL A 188 8.89 -7.23 2.76
CA VAL A 188 7.50 -7.72 2.70
C VAL A 188 7.48 -9.13 2.14
N MET A 189 6.74 -10.02 2.80
CA MET A 189 6.50 -11.38 2.35
C MET A 189 5.06 -11.55 1.88
N PHE A 190 4.84 -12.27 0.79
CA PHE A 190 3.50 -12.62 0.35
C PHE A 190 3.44 -13.92 -0.45
N GLY A 191 2.28 -14.55 -0.45
CA GLY A 191 1.91 -15.53 -1.46
C GLY A 191 1.68 -14.83 -2.80
N VAL A 192 2.25 -15.36 -3.89
CA VAL A 192 2.11 -14.74 -5.22
C VAL A 192 0.66 -14.71 -5.69
N SER A 193 -0.15 -15.69 -5.32
CA SER A 193 -1.60 -15.67 -5.58
C SER A 193 -2.29 -14.49 -4.90
N TYR A 194 -1.95 -14.19 -3.64
CA TYR A 194 -2.50 -13.04 -2.93
C TYR A 194 -2.19 -11.72 -3.64
N LYS A 195 -0.92 -11.48 -3.99
CA LYS A 195 -0.51 -10.27 -4.72
C LYS A 195 -1.27 -10.11 -6.04
N ARG A 196 -1.44 -11.20 -6.80
CA ARG A 196 -2.23 -11.18 -8.03
C ARG A 196 -3.69 -10.85 -7.77
N ASP A 197 -4.30 -11.44 -6.75
CA ASP A 197 -5.71 -11.26 -6.45
C ASP A 197 -5.98 -9.82 -5.95
N VAL A 198 -5.08 -9.26 -5.13
CA VAL A 198 -5.04 -7.83 -4.74
C VAL A 198 -4.94 -6.92 -5.97
N ILE A 199 -3.97 -7.18 -6.87
CA ILE A 199 -3.81 -6.39 -8.12
C ILE A 199 -5.09 -6.46 -8.95
N ARG A 200 -5.69 -7.64 -9.10
CA ARG A 200 -6.93 -7.82 -9.85
C ARG A 200 -8.10 -7.07 -9.20
N ALA A 201 -8.21 -7.11 -7.87
CA ALA A 201 -9.24 -6.38 -7.14
C ALA A 201 -9.10 -4.87 -7.37
N ILE A 202 -7.88 -4.33 -7.29
CA ILE A 202 -7.59 -2.92 -7.61
C ILE A 202 -7.94 -2.59 -9.05
N GLN A 203 -7.55 -3.44 -10.02
CA GLN A 203 -7.86 -3.23 -11.44
C GLN A 203 -9.36 -3.22 -11.71
N LEU A 204 -10.11 -4.15 -11.11
CA LEU A 204 -11.57 -4.19 -11.25
C LEU A 204 -12.24 -2.99 -10.59
N ALA A 205 -11.81 -2.64 -9.38
CA ALA A 205 -12.29 -1.46 -8.67
C ALA A 205 -11.97 -0.16 -9.42
N ASN A 206 -10.91 -0.17 -10.25
CA ASN A 206 -10.47 0.96 -11.06
C ASN A 206 -10.88 0.87 -12.54
N SER A 207 -11.74 -0.09 -12.91
CA SER A 207 -12.29 -0.15 -14.26
C SER A 207 -13.30 0.96 -14.49
N THR A 208 -13.30 1.52 -15.70
CA THR A 208 -14.34 2.45 -16.15
C THR A 208 -15.50 1.74 -16.86
N ASP A 209 -15.44 0.42 -16.98
CA ASP A 209 -16.48 -0.38 -17.61
C ASP A 209 -17.80 -0.27 -16.84
N GLY A 210 -18.88 0.02 -17.54
CA GLY A 210 -20.20 0.20 -16.94
C GLY A 210 -20.44 1.55 -16.27
N LEU A 211 -19.43 2.42 -16.19
CA LEU A 211 -19.62 3.81 -15.75
C LEU A 211 -20.27 4.65 -16.87
N PRO A 212 -21.11 5.64 -16.53
CA PRO A 212 -21.83 6.43 -17.53
C PRO A 212 -20.85 7.26 -18.40
N HIS A 213 -21.16 7.43 -19.68
CA HIS A 213 -20.35 8.23 -20.60
C HIS A 213 -20.46 9.74 -20.36
N SER A 214 -21.53 10.19 -19.69
CA SER A 214 -21.74 11.56 -19.27
C SER A 214 -22.13 11.58 -17.79
N HIS A 215 -21.65 12.58 -17.06
CA HIS A 215 -22.04 12.76 -15.67
C HIS A 215 -23.46 13.35 -15.59
N ALA A 216 -24.28 12.81 -14.68
CA ALA A 216 -25.53 13.46 -14.29
C ALA A 216 -25.25 14.83 -13.64
N PRO A 217 -26.19 15.79 -13.67
CA PRO A 217 -26.05 17.07 -12.98
C PRO A 217 -25.62 16.89 -11.52
N PHE A 218 -24.72 17.74 -11.04
CA PHE A 218 -24.23 17.63 -9.66
C PHE A 218 -25.24 18.22 -8.68
N VAL A 219 -25.32 17.63 -7.50
CA VAL A 219 -26.13 18.13 -6.37
C VAL A 219 -25.26 18.27 -5.13
N LEU A 220 -25.71 19.02 -4.13
CA LEU A 220 -24.93 19.23 -2.91
C LEU A 220 -24.56 17.93 -2.20
N ASP A 221 -25.45 16.93 -2.27
CA ASP A 221 -25.21 15.61 -1.72
C ASP A 221 -24.01 14.90 -2.36
N ASP A 222 -23.63 15.21 -3.60
CA ASP A 222 -22.43 14.64 -4.25
C ASP A 222 -21.11 15.03 -3.56
N LEU A 223 -21.15 15.99 -2.64
CA LEU A 223 -20.03 16.41 -1.78
C LEU A 223 -20.02 15.70 -0.42
N ALA A 224 -20.88 14.70 -0.22
CA ALA A 224 -20.87 13.84 0.95
C ALA A 224 -19.83 12.72 0.84
N VAL A 225 -19.60 12.04 1.96
CA VAL A 225 -18.96 10.72 1.99
C VAL A 225 -19.86 9.72 2.72
N ILE A 226 -19.93 8.50 2.21
CA ILE A 226 -20.79 7.41 2.69
C ILE A 226 -19.92 6.16 2.86
N ASP A 227 -20.00 5.47 4.00
CA ASP A 227 -19.31 4.19 4.20
C ASP A 227 -20.17 2.97 3.83
N GLU A 228 -19.59 1.78 3.99
CA GLU A 228 -20.29 0.51 3.76
C GLU A 228 -21.50 0.25 4.68
N LEU A 229 -21.62 0.98 5.80
CA LEU A 229 -22.74 0.89 6.74
C LEU A 229 -23.85 1.90 6.42
N GLY A 230 -23.67 2.73 5.39
CA GLY A 230 -24.60 3.79 5.00
C GLY A 230 -24.53 5.04 5.89
N ARG A 231 -23.49 5.17 6.72
CA ARG A 231 -23.22 6.38 7.50
C ARG A 231 -22.74 7.46 6.57
N THR A 232 -23.43 8.59 6.57
CA THR A 232 -23.18 9.70 5.64
C THR A 232 -22.76 10.95 6.38
N VAL A 233 -21.57 11.47 6.04
CA VAL A 233 -21.09 12.78 6.52
C VAL A 233 -21.19 13.78 5.37
N ARG A 234 -21.78 14.95 5.66
CA ARG A 234 -22.01 16.02 4.67
C ARG A 234 -21.51 17.37 5.19
N LEU A 235 -21.16 18.26 4.27
CA LEU A 235 -20.94 19.67 4.60
C LEU A 235 -22.23 20.26 5.22
N GLY A 236 -22.08 21.09 6.24
CA GLY A 236 -23.17 21.73 7.00
C GLY A 236 -23.83 20.84 8.07
N MET A 237 -23.39 19.60 8.23
CA MET A 237 -23.83 18.73 9.34
C MET A 237 -23.36 19.30 10.69
N GLU A 238 -24.19 19.16 11.73
CA GLU A 238 -23.80 19.57 13.09
C GLU A 238 -22.73 18.63 13.65
N MET A 239 -21.75 19.20 14.35
CA MET A 239 -20.68 18.49 15.02
C MET A 239 -21.22 17.35 15.90
N ALA A 240 -22.25 17.62 16.71
CA ALA A 240 -22.87 16.61 17.56
C ALA A 240 -23.49 15.44 16.77
N ASP A 241 -24.01 15.70 15.56
CA ASP A 241 -24.55 14.64 14.70
C ASP A 241 -23.42 13.81 14.08
N VAL A 242 -22.30 14.45 13.71
CA VAL A 242 -21.10 13.74 13.21
C VAL A 242 -20.49 12.89 14.34
N ASP A 243 -20.34 13.44 15.54
CA ASP A 243 -19.81 12.72 16.71
C ASP A 243 -20.66 11.50 17.03
N LYS A 244 -22.00 11.64 16.99
CA LYS A 244 -22.92 10.53 17.19
C LYS A 244 -22.80 9.45 16.11
N LEU A 245 -22.52 9.84 14.87
CA LEU A 245 -22.42 8.94 13.72
C LEU A 245 -21.10 8.17 13.70
N LEU A 246 -19.99 8.86 13.97
CA LEU A 246 -18.64 8.34 13.82
C LEU A 246 -18.00 7.87 15.13
N GLY A 247 -18.54 8.30 16.27
CA GLY A 247 -18.09 7.86 17.59
C GLY A 247 -16.91 8.69 18.12
N SER A 248 -15.94 8.01 18.70
CA SER A 248 -14.78 8.64 19.35
C SER A 248 -13.90 9.36 18.34
N HIS A 249 -13.31 10.47 18.80
CA HIS A 249 -12.39 11.29 18.02
C HIS A 249 -11.33 11.90 18.91
N GLU A 250 -10.24 12.31 18.30
CA GLU A 250 -9.29 13.26 18.87
C GLU A 250 -9.59 14.65 18.31
N SER A 251 -9.58 15.67 19.17
CA SER A 251 -9.82 17.05 18.75
C SER A 251 -8.53 17.85 18.81
N TYR A 252 -8.29 18.65 17.77
CA TYR A 252 -7.26 19.68 17.78
C TYR A 252 -7.73 20.92 17.03
N THR A 253 -6.97 22.00 17.12
CA THR A 253 -7.28 23.25 16.40
C THR A 253 -6.00 23.75 15.75
N MET A 254 -6.05 23.92 14.44
CA MET A 254 -5.00 24.62 13.68
C MET A 254 -5.52 26.00 13.27
N SER A 255 -6.10 26.12 12.08
CA SER A 255 -6.88 27.28 11.63
C SER A 255 -8.36 27.16 12.03
N LEU A 256 -8.87 25.94 12.06
CA LEU A 256 -10.22 25.57 12.47
C LEU A 256 -10.19 24.43 13.48
N PRO A 257 -11.26 24.24 14.27
CA PRO A 257 -11.50 23.01 15.00
C PRO A 257 -11.57 21.80 14.06
N ILE A 258 -10.86 20.73 14.43
CA ILE A 258 -10.77 19.48 13.66
C ILE A 258 -11.07 18.33 14.61
N HIS A 259 -12.00 17.45 14.22
CA HIS A 259 -12.18 16.14 14.86
C HIS A 259 -11.58 15.08 13.94
N GLU A 260 -10.61 14.35 14.44
CA GLU A 260 -10.04 13.16 13.82
C GLU A 260 -10.72 11.90 14.32
N TYR A 261 -11.50 11.28 13.45
CA TYR A 261 -12.11 9.98 13.67
C TYR A 261 -11.24 8.88 13.05
N ASP A 262 -11.57 7.62 13.32
CA ASP A 262 -10.83 6.45 12.82
C ASP A 262 -10.75 6.34 11.28
N SER A 263 -11.64 7.02 10.55
CA SER A 263 -11.74 6.90 9.08
C SER A 263 -11.67 8.23 8.33
N MET A 264 -11.78 9.36 9.01
CA MET A 264 -11.73 10.68 8.40
C MET A 264 -11.42 11.78 9.41
N SER A 265 -10.96 12.92 8.92
CA SER A 265 -10.93 14.19 9.64
C SER A 265 -12.09 15.06 9.16
N VAL A 266 -12.79 15.70 10.10
CA VAL A 266 -13.85 16.68 9.79
C VAL A 266 -13.47 18.03 10.39
N TYR A 267 -13.53 19.07 9.56
CA TYR A 267 -13.19 20.44 9.88
C TYR A 267 -14.46 21.23 10.14
N TYR A 268 -14.48 22.06 11.18
CA TYR A 268 -15.68 22.77 11.59
C TYR A 268 -15.49 24.28 11.60
N ARG A 269 -16.55 25.02 11.26
CA ARG A 269 -16.68 26.46 11.52
C ARG A 269 -17.87 26.67 12.44
N GLY A 270 -17.59 27.10 13.66
CA GLY A 270 -18.57 26.96 14.75
C GLY A 270 -18.88 25.48 14.98
N THR A 271 -20.15 25.10 14.93
CA THR A 271 -20.61 23.70 15.07
C THR A 271 -20.83 22.98 13.75
N LYS A 272 -20.59 23.63 12.59
CA LYS A 272 -20.93 23.09 11.28
C LYS A 272 -19.73 22.52 10.56
N ALA A 273 -19.87 21.33 9.99
CA ALA A 273 -18.85 20.73 9.14
C ALA A 273 -18.64 21.56 7.87
N VAL A 274 -17.41 21.99 7.60
CA VAL A 274 -17.03 22.82 6.43
C VAL A 274 -15.97 22.17 5.56
N GLY A 275 -15.32 21.12 6.07
CA GLY A 275 -14.36 20.30 5.34
C GLY A 275 -14.41 18.84 5.79
N ILE A 276 -14.19 17.92 4.87
CA ILE A 276 -14.14 16.48 5.10
C ILE A 276 -12.91 15.92 4.38
N LYS A 277 -12.09 15.16 5.10
CA LYS A 277 -10.89 14.50 4.58
C LYS A 277 -10.89 13.02 4.99
N PRO A 278 -11.21 12.07 4.11
CA PRO A 278 -11.01 10.65 4.39
C PRO A 278 -9.55 10.34 4.73
N ARG A 279 -9.32 9.41 5.67
CA ARG A 279 -7.96 8.97 6.04
C ARG A 279 -7.40 8.01 4.99
N GLU A 280 -6.08 7.99 4.88
CA GLU A 280 -5.33 7.05 4.03
C GLU A 280 -5.47 5.60 4.54
N ASP A 281 -5.49 5.43 5.86
CA ASP A 281 -5.70 4.15 6.53
C ASP A 281 -7.03 4.13 7.31
N PRO A 282 -8.19 4.03 6.64
CA PRO A 282 -9.45 4.19 7.32
C PRO A 282 -9.95 2.87 7.93
N ALA A 283 -10.61 2.93 9.08
CA ALA A 283 -11.32 1.79 9.66
C ALA A 283 -12.56 1.36 8.87
N HIS A 284 -13.12 2.26 8.06
CA HIS A 284 -14.27 2.08 7.19
C HIS A 284 -14.01 2.71 5.83
N LEU A 285 -14.43 2.08 4.73
CA LEU A 285 -14.14 2.59 3.40
C LEU A 285 -15.23 3.59 2.97
N PHE A 286 -14.93 4.88 3.16
CA PHE A 286 -15.80 5.96 2.72
C PHE A 286 -15.66 6.26 1.23
N ARG A 287 -16.80 6.43 0.55
CA ARG A 287 -16.89 6.83 -0.87
C ARG A 287 -17.81 8.02 -1.02
N THR A 288 -17.62 8.86 -2.03
CA THR A 288 -18.65 9.84 -2.38
C THR A 288 -19.88 9.12 -2.97
N PRO A 289 -21.06 9.77 -3.05
CA PRO A 289 -22.23 9.18 -3.69
C PRO A 289 -22.03 8.79 -5.16
N ARG A 290 -21.07 9.42 -5.84
CA ARG A 290 -20.69 9.07 -7.21
C ARG A 290 -19.71 7.91 -7.28
N GLY A 291 -19.17 7.46 -6.15
CA GLY A 291 -18.38 6.24 -6.04
C GLY A 291 -16.87 6.43 -6.01
N ILE A 292 -16.35 7.66 -5.90
CA ILE A 292 -14.90 7.87 -5.73
C ILE A 292 -14.50 7.65 -4.26
N THR A 293 -13.32 7.07 -4.05
CA THR A 293 -12.70 6.86 -2.74
C THR A 293 -11.19 7.09 -2.86
N MET A 294 -10.48 7.09 -1.73
CA MET A 294 -9.04 6.83 -1.72
C MET A 294 -8.73 5.59 -2.57
N GLN A 295 -7.63 5.64 -3.33
CA GLN A 295 -7.20 4.62 -4.29
C GLN A 295 -8.05 4.48 -5.57
N SER A 296 -9.10 5.29 -5.78
CA SER A 296 -9.74 5.41 -7.10
C SER A 296 -8.76 6.01 -8.12
N SER A 297 -8.82 5.57 -9.36
CA SER A 297 -7.94 6.03 -10.43
C SER A 297 -8.38 7.39 -10.96
N ALA A 298 -7.42 8.14 -11.51
CA ALA A 298 -7.70 9.37 -12.24
C ALA A 298 -8.73 9.15 -13.37
N ALA A 299 -8.69 7.99 -14.04
CA ALA A 299 -9.63 7.64 -15.10
C ALA A 299 -11.07 7.48 -14.59
N ILE A 300 -11.27 6.88 -13.40
CA ILE A 300 -12.59 6.83 -12.75
C ILE A 300 -13.05 8.24 -12.37
N LEU A 301 -12.16 9.05 -11.80
CA LEU A 301 -12.47 10.42 -11.39
C LEU A 301 -12.95 11.25 -12.59
N GLU A 302 -12.21 11.24 -13.70
CA GLU A 302 -12.63 11.94 -14.93
C GLU A 302 -13.94 11.41 -15.50
N ARG A 303 -14.14 10.09 -15.44
CA ARG A 303 -15.37 9.46 -15.93
C ARG A 303 -16.60 9.91 -15.16
N LEU A 304 -16.49 10.03 -13.83
CA LEU A 304 -17.61 10.34 -12.93
C LEU A 304 -17.85 11.83 -12.73
N TYR A 305 -16.78 12.62 -12.74
CA TYR A 305 -16.81 14.06 -12.44
C TYR A 305 -16.47 14.94 -13.65
N GLY A 306 -16.04 14.38 -14.78
CA GLY A 306 -15.54 15.16 -15.92
C GLY A 306 -14.11 15.64 -15.73
N LYS A 307 -13.69 16.61 -16.54
CA LYS A 307 -12.36 17.21 -16.40
C LYS A 307 -12.28 18.08 -15.15
N PRO A 308 -11.16 18.06 -14.41
CA PRO A 308 -10.97 18.96 -13.28
C PRO A 308 -10.96 20.42 -13.73
N THR A 309 -11.42 21.31 -12.86
CA THR A 309 -11.37 22.78 -13.07
C THR A 309 -9.94 23.29 -13.07
N ALA A 310 -9.09 22.71 -12.22
CA ALA A 310 -7.66 23.00 -12.11
C ALA A 310 -6.89 21.67 -12.04
N ALA A 311 -5.86 21.53 -12.86
CA ALA A 311 -5.03 20.32 -12.92
C ALA A 311 -3.54 20.68 -12.95
N ASP A 312 -2.85 20.21 -11.93
CA ASP A 312 -1.40 20.12 -11.86
C ASP A 312 -0.98 18.63 -11.98
N PRO A 313 0.30 18.31 -12.28
CA PRO A 313 0.73 16.93 -12.53
C PRO A 313 0.33 15.89 -11.47
N SER A 314 0.28 16.28 -10.19
CA SER A 314 -0.06 15.41 -9.06
C SER A 314 -1.28 15.88 -8.27
N SER A 315 -1.95 16.96 -8.67
CA SER A 315 -3.05 17.56 -7.90
C SER A 315 -4.17 18.05 -8.80
N TRP A 316 -5.38 17.54 -8.58
CA TRP A 316 -6.56 17.93 -9.34
C TRP A 316 -7.62 18.52 -8.42
N THR A 317 -8.27 19.59 -8.86
CA THR A 317 -9.37 20.19 -8.12
C THR A 317 -10.58 20.44 -9.00
N TYR A 318 -11.74 20.03 -8.50
CA TYR A 318 -13.06 20.24 -9.07
C TYR A 318 -13.77 21.31 -8.26
N TYR A 319 -14.02 22.48 -8.84
CA TYR A 319 -14.74 23.56 -8.17
C TYR A 319 -16.17 23.65 -8.67
N PHE A 320 -17.09 23.84 -7.72
CA PHE A 320 -18.52 23.88 -8.00
C PHE A 320 -19.11 25.23 -7.62
N LYS A 321 -20.00 25.73 -8.46
CA LYS A 321 -20.85 26.89 -8.17
C LYS A 321 -22.29 26.43 -8.01
N ARG A 322 -22.94 26.86 -6.93
CA ARG A 322 -24.33 26.54 -6.66
C ARG A 322 -25.25 27.34 -7.58
N LYS A 323 -26.18 26.65 -8.23
CA LYS A 323 -27.26 27.22 -9.04
C LYS A 323 -28.59 26.62 -8.58
N GLY A 324 -29.26 27.29 -7.65
CA GLY A 324 -30.47 26.76 -7.02
C GLY A 324 -30.16 25.53 -6.17
N SER A 325 -30.78 24.39 -6.52
CA SER A 325 -30.55 23.08 -5.90
C SER A 325 -29.39 22.30 -6.52
N GLU A 326 -28.90 22.72 -7.68
CA GLU A 326 -27.84 22.03 -8.42
C GLU A 326 -26.47 22.67 -8.15
N LEU A 327 -25.44 21.87 -8.41
CA LEU A 327 -24.05 22.29 -8.48
C LEU A 327 -23.62 22.28 -9.95
N GLN A 328 -23.07 23.40 -10.40
CA GLN A 328 -22.42 23.49 -11.69
C GLN A 328 -20.91 23.34 -11.50
N LEU A 329 -20.33 22.30 -12.12
CA LEU A 329 -18.87 22.19 -12.23
C LEU A 329 -18.32 23.35 -13.07
N LEU A 330 -17.31 24.03 -12.55
CA LEU A 330 -16.57 25.04 -13.29
C LEU A 330 -15.58 24.38 -14.25
N THR A 331 -15.62 24.74 -15.52
CA THR A 331 -14.64 24.27 -16.52
C THR A 331 -13.32 25.03 -16.42
N GLU A 332 -13.39 26.28 -15.97
CA GLU A 332 -12.26 27.17 -15.74
C GLU A 332 -12.65 28.16 -14.62
N PHE A 333 -11.65 28.80 -14.02
CA PHE A 333 -11.95 29.90 -13.11
C PHE A 333 -12.43 31.11 -13.93
N PRO A 334 -13.65 31.62 -13.67
CA PRO A 334 -14.08 32.84 -14.32
C PRO A 334 -13.16 34.00 -13.92
N ILE A 335 -12.89 34.89 -14.88
CA ILE A 335 -12.16 36.13 -14.63
C ILE A 335 -13.04 36.98 -13.71
N MET A 336 -12.65 37.13 -12.46
CA MET A 336 -13.42 37.84 -11.44
C MET A 336 -12.91 39.28 -11.32
N PRO A 337 -13.81 40.29 -11.35
CA PRO A 337 -13.42 41.69 -11.13
C PRO A 337 -13.09 42.01 -9.66
N ASP A 338 -13.51 41.15 -8.73
CA ASP A 338 -13.25 41.27 -7.30
C ASP A 338 -12.37 40.08 -6.83
N PRO A 339 -11.12 40.33 -6.40
CA PRO A 339 -10.20 39.29 -5.94
C PRO A 339 -10.62 38.64 -4.61
N ASP A 340 -11.47 39.28 -3.81
CA ASP A 340 -11.84 38.79 -2.47
C ASP A 340 -13.01 37.79 -2.51
N ARG A 341 -13.73 37.71 -3.64
CA ARG A 341 -14.83 36.77 -3.84
C ARG A 341 -14.33 35.50 -4.50
N ALA A 342 -14.61 34.34 -3.90
CA ALA A 342 -14.35 33.07 -4.57
C ALA A 342 -15.32 32.88 -5.75
N PRO A 343 -14.84 32.42 -6.92
CA PRO A 343 -15.72 32.15 -8.06
C PRO A 343 -16.55 30.86 -7.92
N TYR A 344 -16.30 30.10 -6.84
CA TYR A 344 -16.91 28.83 -6.50
C TYR A 344 -17.49 28.88 -5.09
N ASP A 345 -18.42 27.96 -4.80
CA ASP A 345 -19.05 27.78 -3.49
C ASP A 345 -18.50 26.53 -2.77
N TYR A 346 -18.02 25.54 -3.53
CA TYR A 346 -17.51 24.27 -3.00
C TYR A 346 -16.38 23.73 -3.87
N GLY A 347 -15.64 22.74 -3.37
CA GLY A 347 -14.68 22.01 -4.16
C GLY A 347 -14.32 20.63 -3.63
N ILE A 348 -13.81 19.79 -4.53
CA ILE A 348 -13.18 18.50 -4.26
C ILE A 348 -11.73 18.60 -4.76
N SER A 349 -10.77 18.48 -3.86
CA SER A 349 -9.33 18.46 -4.17
C SER A 349 -8.77 17.07 -3.94
N VAL A 350 -7.96 16.59 -4.88
CA VAL A 350 -7.28 15.29 -4.77
C VAL A 350 -5.80 15.43 -5.06
N ILE A 351 -4.98 14.65 -4.34
CA ILE A 351 -3.59 14.38 -4.74
C ILE A 351 -3.57 12.98 -5.34
N LEU A 352 -2.87 12.84 -6.46
CA LEU A 352 -2.71 11.61 -7.19
C LEU A 352 -1.31 11.05 -6.97
N SER A 353 -1.19 9.73 -6.88
CA SER A 353 0.10 9.03 -6.90
C SER A 353 0.81 9.22 -8.24
N ASP A 354 2.14 9.21 -8.23
CA ASP A 354 2.91 9.13 -9.46
C ASP A 354 2.74 7.77 -10.17
N GLY A 355 2.96 7.75 -11.48
CA GLY A 355 3.05 6.53 -12.28
C GLY A 355 2.08 6.46 -13.47
N PRO A 356 2.08 5.33 -14.21
CA PRO A 356 1.30 5.18 -15.44
C PRO A 356 -0.21 5.02 -15.21
N SER A 357 -0.64 4.80 -13.96
CA SER A 357 -2.04 4.67 -13.58
C SER A 357 -2.25 5.35 -12.22
N PRO A 358 -2.26 6.68 -12.19
CA PRO A 358 -2.33 7.46 -10.96
C PRO A 358 -3.63 7.20 -10.21
N VAL A 359 -3.54 7.04 -8.89
CA VAL A 359 -4.68 6.83 -7.98
C VAL A 359 -4.73 7.92 -6.92
N ILE A 360 -5.91 8.18 -6.35
CA ILE A 360 -6.11 9.16 -5.29
C ILE A 360 -5.37 8.72 -4.02
N THR A 361 -4.41 9.51 -3.57
CA THR A 361 -3.68 9.35 -2.30
C THR A 361 -4.08 10.39 -1.25
N PHE A 362 -4.85 11.40 -1.64
CA PHE A 362 -5.46 12.38 -0.75
C PHE A 362 -6.77 12.85 -1.36
N LEU A 363 -7.80 13.03 -0.53
CA LEU A 363 -9.09 13.56 -0.93
C LEU A 363 -9.57 14.57 0.12
N LEU A 364 -9.93 15.77 -0.31
CA LEU A 364 -10.49 16.83 0.53
C LEU A 364 -11.73 17.40 -0.13
N ILE A 365 -12.83 17.46 0.61
CA ILE A 365 -14.08 18.07 0.18
C ILE A 365 -14.37 19.24 1.10
N GLY A 366 -14.78 20.40 0.56
CA GLY A 366 -15.07 21.54 1.40
C GLY A 366 -15.80 22.71 0.75
N ASP A 367 -16.25 23.64 1.59
CA ASP A 367 -16.82 24.91 1.15
C ASP A 367 -15.74 25.91 0.72
N ALA A 368 -16.14 26.96 0.00
CA ALA A 368 -15.20 27.93 -0.57
C ALA A 368 -14.39 28.72 0.46
N ALA A 369 -14.94 28.97 1.65
CA ALA A 369 -14.19 29.67 2.69
C ALA A 369 -13.10 28.75 3.27
N PHE A 370 -13.46 27.50 3.58
CA PHE A 370 -12.53 26.49 4.07
C PHE A 370 -11.41 26.21 3.07
N LEU A 371 -11.73 25.98 1.80
CA LEU A 371 -10.72 25.68 0.78
C LEU A 371 -9.73 26.84 0.56
N ARG A 372 -10.12 28.09 0.84
CA ARG A 372 -9.20 29.24 0.80
C ARG A 372 -8.30 29.33 2.04
N GLU A 373 -8.80 28.91 3.20
CA GLU A 373 -8.02 28.84 4.45
C GLU A 373 -6.99 27.70 4.44
N MET A 374 -7.17 26.70 3.58
CA MET A 374 -6.29 25.53 3.43
C MET A 374 -5.26 25.66 2.30
N LYS A 375 -5.30 26.73 1.51
CA LYS A 375 -4.24 27.10 0.55
C LYS A 375 -3.12 27.82 1.27
#